data_AF-A0A7C4HXF7-F1
#
_entry.id   AF-A0A7C4HXF7-F1
#
_cell.length_a   1.000
_cell.length_b   1.000
_cell.length_c   1.000
_cell.angle_alpha   90.00
_cell.angle_beta   90.00
_cell.angle_gamma   90.00
#
_symmetry.space_group_name_H-M   'P 1'
#
loop_
_entity.id
_entity.type
_entity.pdbx_description
1 polymer ?
#
loop_
_entity_poly.entity_id
_entity_poly.type
_entity_poly.pdbx_seq_one_letter_code
_entity_poly.pdbx_strand_id
1 'polypeptide(L)'
;MPVPPLTRHGEIPDLVVPRAEEGGVEFQTLGRYQRRQLEIDKILGQLFLAGISSRRLRQLSEALYGQRVSATTISRTTAHWAEELEQYRTAPIADEEVEFLFLDGISERVRELGVERKILLCALGRTAAGKKRILGFRLVDAEDTASWKALLMELKVRGLTGKHLRLITVDGCPGLLAALKEMYPFQRVQRCLAHRLRNVVVKLKRHQCGPVMAECKRVFAAPSKSEAARRFRVWVQRWQVEA
;
A
#
# COMPACT_ATOMS: atom_id res chain seq x y z
N MET A 1 -2.25 -37.28 -21.45
CA MET A 1 -2.57 -37.93 -20.16
C MET A 1 -3.29 -36.93 -19.28
N PRO A 2 -4.28 -37.33 -18.47
CA PRO A 2 -4.84 -36.45 -17.45
C PRO A 2 -3.70 -35.98 -16.52
N VAL A 3 -3.60 -34.68 -16.28
CA VAL A 3 -2.60 -34.14 -15.34
C VAL A 3 -3.10 -34.49 -13.94
N PRO A 4 -2.32 -35.23 -13.13
CA PRO A 4 -2.74 -35.61 -11.79
C PRO A 4 -2.97 -34.35 -10.94
N PRO A 5 -4.01 -34.34 -10.08
CA PRO A 5 -4.26 -33.20 -9.22
C PRO A 5 -3.12 -33.04 -8.21
N LEU A 6 -2.55 -31.84 -8.12
CA LEU A 6 -1.54 -31.50 -7.13
C LEU A 6 -2.19 -31.36 -5.74
N THR A 7 -1.70 -32.13 -4.77
CA THR A 7 -2.17 -32.11 -3.37
C THR A 7 -1.09 -31.63 -2.42
N ARG A 8 -1.47 -31.34 -1.17
CA ARG A 8 -0.51 -30.98 -0.10
C ARG A 8 0.56 -32.05 0.15
N HIS A 9 0.33 -33.28 -0.29
CA HIS A 9 1.27 -34.41 -0.18
C HIS A 9 2.03 -34.70 -1.48
N GLY A 10 1.86 -33.85 -2.51
CA GLY A 10 2.45 -34.04 -3.83
C GLY A 10 1.44 -34.50 -4.88
N GLU A 11 1.94 -34.95 -6.02
CA GLU A 11 1.13 -35.51 -7.10
C GLU A 11 0.61 -36.90 -6.73
N ILE A 12 -0.62 -37.22 -7.16
CA ILE A 12 -1.16 -38.58 -7.10
C ILE A 12 -1.00 -39.18 -8.51
N PRO A 13 0.11 -39.90 -8.80
CA PRO A 13 0.32 -40.48 -10.11
C PRO A 13 -0.79 -41.50 -10.41
N ASP A 14 -1.11 -41.63 -11.70
CA ASP A 14 -2.04 -42.64 -12.22
C ASP A 14 -3.47 -42.59 -11.64
N LEU A 15 -3.89 -41.44 -11.11
CA LEU A 15 -5.27 -41.25 -10.66
C LEU A 15 -6.25 -41.37 -11.83
N VAL A 16 -7.00 -42.46 -11.85
CA VAL A 16 -8.10 -42.67 -12.80
C VAL A 16 -9.39 -42.11 -12.19
N VAL A 17 -9.90 -41.03 -12.76
CA VAL A 17 -11.21 -40.49 -12.40
C VAL A 17 -12.29 -41.18 -13.25
N PRO A 18 -13.22 -41.94 -12.65
CA PRO A 18 -14.25 -42.64 -13.40
C PRO A 18 -15.17 -41.66 -14.14
N ARG A 19 -15.73 -42.08 -15.28
CA ARG A 19 -16.68 -41.29 -16.08
C ARG A 19 -17.98 -42.06 -16.20
N ALA A 20 -19.12 -41.41 -15.96
CA ALA A 20 -20.42 -42.01 -16.27
C ALA A 20 -20.72 -41.90 -17.77
N GLU A 21 -21.46 -42.88 -18.28
CA GLU A 21 -21.89 -42.95 -19.68
C GLU A 21 -22.94 -41.88 -20.01
N GLU A 22 -23.85 -41.58 -19.08
CA GLU A 22 -24.86 -40.52 -19.19
C GLU A 22 -24.93 -39.69 -17.91
N GLY A 23 -25.08 -38.37 -18.05
CA GLY A 23 -25.10 -37.43 -16.94
C GLY A 23 -23.71 -37.28 -16.31
N GLY A 24 -23.17 -36.06 -16.30
CA GLY A 24 -21.85 -35.86 -15.72
C GLY A 24 -21.87 -36.15 -14.21
N VAL A 25 -20.99 -37.03 -13.74
CA VAL A 25 -20.77 -37.25 -12.30
C VAL A 25 -20.19 -35.98 -11.69
N GLU A 26 -20.70 -35.59 -10.53
CA GLU A 26 -20.12 -34.54 -9.70
C GLU A 26 -19.47 -35.20 -8.48
N PHE A 27 -18.13 -35.16 -8.44
CA PHE A 27 -17.38 -35.70 -7.31
C PHE A 27 -17.31 -34.65 -6.21
N GLN A 28 -17.63 -35.06 -4.97
CA GLN A 28 -17.51 -34.17 -3.80
C GLN A 28 -16.05 -33.89 -3.40
N THR A 29 -15.12 -34.76 -3.81
CA THR A 29 -13.71 -34.72 -3.39
C THR A 29 -12.79 -33.99 -4.37
N LEU A 30 -13.09 -34.03 -5.67
CA LEU A 30 -12.34 -33.38 -6.74
C LEU A 30 -13.31 -32.70 -7.70
N GLY A 31 -13.30 -31.38 -7.73
CA GLY A 31 -14.11 -30.63 -8.69
C GLY A 31 -13.76 -30.99 -10.14
N ARG A 32 -14.72 -30.83 -11.04
CA ARG A 32 -14.47 -31.04 -12.48
C ARG A 32 -13.32 -30.16 -12.94
N TYR A 33 -12.37 -30.75 -13.68
CA TYR A 33 -11.17 -30.09 -14.19
C TYR A 33 -10.22 -29.53 -13.11
N GLN A 34 -10.42 -29.87 -11.84
CA GLN A 34 -9.55 -29.42 -10.75
C GLN A 34 -8.20 -30.14 -10.83
N ARG A 35 -7.16 -29.38 -11.19
CA ARG A 35 -5.78 -29.89 -11.30
C ARG A 35 -4.94 -29.64 -10.05
N ARG A 36 -5.51 -29.03 -9.01
CA ARG A 36 -4.83 -28.66 -7.76
C ARG A 36 -5.80 -28.38 -6.64
N GLN A 37 -5.42 -28.72 -5.41
CA GLN A 37 -6.16 -28.35 -4.20
C GLN A 37 -6.13 -26.84 -3.97
N LEU A 38 -7.28 -26.27 -3.57
CA LEU A 38 -7.43 -24.83 -3.30
C LEU A 38 -6.50 -24.33 -2.19
N GLU A 39 -6.13 -25.19 -1.23
CA GLU A 39 -5.21 -24.85 -0.14
C GLU A 39 -3.82 -24.45 -0.66
N ILE A 40 -3.31 -25.16 -1.69
CA ILE A 40 -2.02 -24.82 -2.31
C ILE A 40 -2.11 -23.46 -2.99
N ASP A 41 -3.23 -23.16 -3.66
CA ASP A 41 -3.46 -21.85 -4.28
C ASP A 41 -3.47 -20.73 -3.25
N LYS A 42 -4.14 -20.94 -2.10
CA LYS A 42 -4.16 -19.98 -1.00
C LYS A 42 -2.74 -19.72 -0.47
N ILE A 43 -1.95 -20.76 -0.23
CA ILE A 43 -0.56 -20.62 0.26
C ILE A 43 0.31 -19.87 -0.75
N LEU A 44 0.27 -20.27 -2.03
CA LEU A 44 1.06 -19.60 -3.08
C LEU A 44 0.67 -18.13 -3.25
N GLY A 45 -0.63 -17.84 -3.17
CA GLY A 45 -1.13 -16.47 -3.20
C GLY A 45 -0.68 -15.64 -1.99
N GLN A 46 -0.72 -16.20 -0.78
CA GLN A 46 -0.22 -15.53 0.43
C GLN A 46 1.28 -15.24 0.35
N LEU A 47 2.07 -16.20 -0.12
CA LEU A 47 3.51 -16.01 -0.32
C LEU A 47 3.80 -14.95 -1.39
N PHE A 48 2.99 -14.89 -2.44
CA PHE A 48 3.08 -13.84 -3.45
C PHE A 48 2.77 -12.45 -2.85
N LEU A 49 1.69 -12.33 -2.08
CA LEU A 49 1.34 -11.09 -1.36
C LEU A 49 2.40 -10.69 -0.33
N ALA A 50 3.13 -11.65 0.26
CA ALA A 50 4.28 -11.40 1.12
C ALA A 50 5.54 -10.91 0.37
N GLY A 51 5.47 -10.75 -0.96
CA GLY A 51 6.53 -10.19 -1.79
C GLY A 51 7.43 -11.22 -2.48
N ILE A 52 7.10 -12.52 -2.42
CA ILE A 52 7.88 -13.54 -3.12
C ILE A 52 7.52 -13.51 -4.61
N SER A 53 8.52 -13.26 -5.45
CA SER A 53 8.33 -13.21 -6.90
C SER A 53 7.73 -14.50 -7.46
N SER A 54 6.91 -14.40 -8.51
CA SER A 54 6.31 -15.55 -9.19
C SER A 54 7.36 -16.56 -9.71
N ARG A 55 8.53 -16.07 -10.14
CA ARG A 55 9.67 -16.91 -10.53
C ARG A 55 10.20 -17.75 -9.36
N ARG A 56 10.31 -17.15 -8.17
CA ARG A 56 10.76 -17.88 -6.97
C ARG A 56 9.71 -18.87 -6.50
N LEU A 57 8.43 -18.49 -6.54
CA LEU A 57 7.32 -19.40 -6.22
C LEU A 57 7.26 -20.61 -7.14
N ARG A 58 7.54 -20.43 -8.44
CA ARG A 58 7.64 -21.55 -9.39
C ARG A 58 8.74 -22.56 -9.01
N GLN A 59 9.89 -22.08 -8.53
CA GLN A 59 10.98 -22.95 -8.05
C GLN A 59 10.59 -23.64 -6.75
N LEU A 60 9.97 -22.90 -5.82
CA LEU A 60 9.51 -23.45 -4.55
C LEU A 60 8.43 -24.51 -4.74
N SER A 61 7.49 -24.30 -5.66
CA SER A 61 6.42 -25.27 -5.91
C SER A 61 6.96 -26.58 -6.48
N GLU A 62 7.97 -26.52 -7.35
CA GLU A 62 8.66 -27.71 -7.86
C GLU A 62 9.41 -28.45 -6.76
N ALA A 63 10.15 -27.73 -5.92
CA ALA A 63 10.91 -28.33 -4.84
C ALA A 63 10.03 -28.95 -3.74
N LEU A 64 8.89 -28.33 -3.42
CA LEU A 64 8.01 -28.78 -2.34
C LEU A 64 6.96 -29.79 -2.79
N TYR A 65 6.45 -29.65 -4.02
CA TYR A 65 5.29 -30.42 -4.48
C TYR A 65 5.56 -31.20 -5.78
N GLY A 66 6.78 -31.16 -6.32
CA GLY A 66 7.14 -31.85 -7.56
C GLY A 66 6.63 -31.18 -8.84
N GLN A 67 5.84 -30.10 -8.73
CA GLN A 67 5.18 -29.47 -9.88
C GLN A 67 5.49 -27.97 -9.98
N ARG A 68 5.85 -27.52 -11.18
CA ARG A 68 6.04 -26.09 -11.48
C ARG A 68 4.69 -25.39 -11.65
N VAL A 69 4.37 -24.46 -10.76
CA VAL A 69 3.21 -23.57 -10.91
C VAL A 69 3.60 -22.38 -11.78
N SER A 70 2.78 -22.09 -12.80
CA SER A 70 3.05 -21.00 -13.74
C SER A 70 2.84 -19.62 -13.11
N ALA A 71 3.50 -18.59 -13.64
CA ALA A 71 3.30 -17.21 -13.19
C ALA A 71 1.84 -16.75 -13.36
N THR A 72 1.19 -17.15 -14.46
CA THR A 72 -0.23 -16.89 -14.71
C THR A 72 -1.11 -17.55 -13.65
N THR A 73 -0.79 -18.78 -13.25
CA THR A 73 -1.51 -19.48 -12.18
C THR A 73 -1.35 -18.75 -10.84
N ILE A 74 -0.12 -18.37 -10.47
CA ILE A 74 0.15 -17.59 -9.25
C ILE A 74 -0.65 -16.28 -9.26
N SER A 75 -0.66 -15.55 -10.37
CA SER A 75 -1.47 -14.32 -10.51
C SER A 75 -2.97 -14.58 -10.34
N ARG A 76 -3.48 -15.71 -10.85
CA ARG A 76 -4.89 -16.10 -10.64
C ARG A 76 -5.19 -16.52 -9.20
N THR A 77 -4.22 -17.03 -8.44
CA THR A 77 -4.44 -17.34 -7.02
C THR A 77 -4.80 -16.10 -6.20
N THR A 78 -4.34 -14.91 -6.62
CA THR A 78 -4.70 -13.68 -5.92
C THR A 78 -6.10 -13.17 -6.23
N ALA A 79 -6.78 -13.72 -7.24
CA ALA A 79 -8.13 -13.31 -7.59
C ALA A 79 -9.14 -13.56 -6.45
N HIS A 80 -8.87 -14.52 -5.56
CA HIS A 80 -9.73 -14.78 -4.40
C HIS A 80 -9.81 -13.58 -3.45
N TRP A 81 -8.75 -12.79 -3.34
CA TRP A 81 -8.74 -11.57 -2.51
C TRP A 81 -9.31 -10.35 -3.23
N ALA A 82 -9.75 -10.46 -4.49
CA ALA A 82 -10.35 -9.32 -5.19
C ALA A 82 -11.63 -8.84 -4.48
N GLU A 83 -12.45 -9.79 -4.02
CA GLU A 83 -13.67 -9.48 -3.26
C GLU A 83 -13.32 -8.86 -1.89
N GLU A 84 -12.40 -9.46 -1.14
CA GLU A 84 -11.93 -8.91 0.14
C GLU A 84 -11.33 -7.51 -0.02
N LEU A 85 -10.59 -7.28 -1.11
CA LEU A 85 -10.03 -5.98 -1.44
C LEU A 85 -11.13 -4.96 -1.71
N GLU A 86 -12.16 -5.33 -2.46
CA GLU A 86 -13.26 -4.43 -2.77
C GLU A 86 -14.11 -4.13 -1.53
N GLN A 87 -14.37 -5.15 -0.70
CA GLN A 87 -14.99 -4.96 0.62
C GLN A 87 -14.16 -4.02 1.49
N TYR A 88 -12.83 -4.16 1.52
CA TYR A 88 -11.94 -3.26 2.25
C TYR A 88 -11.97 -1.81 1.70
N ARG A 89 -11.98 -1.65 0.37
CA ARG A 89 -12.02 -0.35 -0.31
C ARG A 89 -13.35 0.37 -0.14
N THR A 90 -14.44 -0.35 0.05
CA THR A 90 -15.78 0.22 0.21
C THR A 90 -16.25 0.30 1.66
N ALA A 91 -15.57 -0.41 2.58
CA ALA A 91 -15.94 -0.46 3.99
C ALA A 91 -16.13 0.95 4.59
N PRO A 92 -17.16 1.16 5.42
CA PRO A 92 -17.40 2.46 6.04
C PRO A 92 -16.25 2.89 6.95
N ILE A 93 -16.15 4.20 7.14
CA ILE A 93 -15.19 4.84 8.02
C ILE A 93 -15.98 5.55 9.10
N ALA A 94 -15.82 5.12 10.36
CA ALA A 94 -16.31 5.86 11.51
C ALA A 94 -15.41 7.10 11.70
N ASP A 95 -15.98 8.30 11.53
CA ASP A 95 -15.23 9.56 11.59
C ASP A 95 -14.56 9.74 12.95
N GLU A 96 -15.28 9.39 14.02
CA GLU A 96 -14.86 9.46 15.42
C GLU A 96 -13.65 8.57 15.73
N GLU A 97 -13.38 7.55 14.91
CA GLU A 97 -12.21 6.69 15.07
C GLU A 97 -10.95 7.26 14.44
N VAL A 98 -11.02 8.34 13.65
CA VAL A 98 -9.87 8.89 12.91
C VAL A 98 -9.48 10.27 13.44
N GLU A 99 -8.40 10.33 14.22
CA GLU A 99 -7.88 11.60 14.76
C GLU A 99 -6.81 12.24 13.85
N PHE A 100 -6.00 11.42 13.19
CA PHE A 100 -4.93 11.92 12.32
C PHE A 100 -5.01 11.28 10.94
N LEU A 101 -4.91 12.11 9.91
CA LEU A 101 -4.88 11.66 8.52
C LEU A 101 -3.51 11.98 7.92
N PHE A 102 -2.88 10.99 7.32
CA PHE A 102 -1.66 11.16 6.54
C PHE A 102 -1.96 10.87 5.08
N LEU A 103 -1.56 11.78 4.20
CA LEU A 103 -1.74 11.66 2.75
C LEU A 103 -0.37 11.69 2.09
N ASP A 104 -0.11 10.70 1.25
CA ASP A 104 1.18 10.53 0.57
C ASP A 104 1.01 9.87 -0.79
N GLY A 105 1.95 10.14 -1.70
CA GLY A 105 2.01 9.55 -3.04
C GLY A 105 3.21 8.62 -3.16
N ILE A 106 2.97 7.37 -3.57
CA ILE A 106 4.04 6.39 -3.80
C ILE A 106 4.19 6.21 -5.31
N SER A 107 5.36 6.56 -5.83
CA SER A 107 5.60 6.45 -7.26
C SER A 107 6.14 5.08 -7.65
N GLU A 108 5.44 4.42 -8.57
CA GLU A 108 5.75 3.06 -9.01
C GLU A 108 5.82 2.96 -10.52
N ARG A 109 6.61 1.99 -11.02
CA ARG A 109 6.64 1.66 -12.45
C ARG A 109 5.68 0.51 -12.70
N VAL A 110 4.65 0.77 -13.48
CA VAL A 110 3.58 -0.18 -13.80
C VAL A 110 3.70 -0.59 -15.26
N ARG A 111 3.44 -1.86 -15.56
CA ARG A 111 3.44 -2.40 -16.92
C ARG A 111 2.01 -2.68 -17.37
N GLU A 112 1.52 -1.87 -18.30
CA GLU A 112 0.21 -2.06 -18.96
C GLU A 112 0.44 -2.33 -20.46
N LEU A 113 0.42 -1.28 -21.29
CA LEU A 113 0.82 -1.34 -22.70
C LEU A 113 2.32 -1.06 -22.90
N GLY A 114 2.90 -0.31 -21.96
CA GLY A 114 4.33 -0.03 -21.82
C GLY A 114 4.72 -0.01 -20.34
N VAL A 115 5.98 0.33 -20.05
CA VAL A 115 6.40 0.60 -18.66
C VAL A 115 6.24 2.09 -18.41
N GLU A 116 5.24 2.43 -17.60
CA GLU A 116 4.87 3.80 -17.28
C GLU A 116 4.99 4.07 -15.79
N ARG A 117 5.25 5.33 -15.45
CA ARG A 117 5.33 5.76 -14.06
C ARG A 117 3.92 6.18 -13.62
N LYS A 118 3.36 5.46 -12.65
CA LYS A 118 2.10 5.82 -11.99
C LYS A 118 2.37 6.20 -10.54
N ILE A 119 1.35 6.76 -9.91
CA ILE A 119 1.41 7.19 -8.51
C ILE A 119 0.26 6.55 -7.76
N LEU A 120 0.58 5.82 -6.69
CA LEU A 120 -0.37 5.30 -5.74
C LEU A 120 -0.59 6.33 -4.63
N LEU A 121 -1.69 7.08 -4.73
CA LEU A 121 -2.13 7.97 -3.67
C LEU A 121 -2.64 7.13 -2.50
N CYS A 122 -2.20 7.43 -1.29
CA CYS A 122 -2.53 6.69 -0.09
C CYS A 122 -3.07 7.62 0.99
N ALA A 123 -4.14 7.19 1.66
CA ALA A 123 -4.68 7.82 2.85
C ALA A 123 -4.55 6.87 4.05
N LEU A 124 -3.75 7.27 5.04
CA LEU A 124 -3.52 6.52 6.27
C LEU A 124 -4.17 7.26 7.44
N GLY A 125 -5.15 6.62 8.08
CA GLY A 125 -5.76 7.08 9.31
C GLY A 125 -5.03 6.56 10.53
N ARG A 126 -5.08 7.32 11.62
CA ARG A 126 -4.65 6.88 12.94
C ARG A 126 -5.75 7.16 13.97
N THR A 127 -6.04 6.15 14.77
CA THR A 127 -7.04 6.22 15.83
C THR A 127 -6.50 6.85 17.11
N ALA A 128 -7.40 7.23 18.02
CA ALA A 128 -7.05 7.72 19.36
C ALA A 128 -6.21 6.71 20.16
N ALA A 129 -6.48 5.40 19.99
CA ALA A 129 -5.67 4.32 20.55
C ALA A 129 -4.30 4.15 19.86
N GLY A 130 -3.98 4.98 18.86
CA GLY A 130 -2.72 4.99 18.15
C GLY A 130 -2.60 3.96 17.02
N LYS A 131 -3.66 3.17 16.75
CA LYS A 131 -3.68 2.17 15.67
C LYS A 131 -3.69 2.87 14.32
N LYS A 132 -2.84 2.43 13.40
CA LYS A 132 -2.79 2.93 12.02
C LYS A 132 -3.57 2.01 11.10
N ARG A 133 -4.30 2.58 10.15
CA ARG A 133 -5.09 1.85 9.15
C ARG A 133 -5.07 2.61 7.82
N ILE A 134 -4.86 1.90 6.71
CA ILE A 134 -5.08 2.49 5.38
C ILE A 134 -6.58 2.70 5.21
N LEU A 135 -6.98 3.95 4.98
CA LEU A 135 -8.37 4.31 4.78
C LEU A 135 -8.75 4.20 3.31
N GLY A 136 -7.84 4.52 2.40
CA GLY A 136 -8.06 4.37 0.96
C GLY A 136 -6.78 4.58 0.17
N PHE A 137 -6.82 4.13 -1.07
CA PHE A 137 -5.72 4.31 -2.01
C PHE A 137 -6.25 4.33 -3.44
N ARG A 138 -5.53 5.01 -4.32
CA ARG A 138 -5.89 5.16 -5.73
C ARG A 138 -4.64 5.24 -6.60
N LEU A 139 -4.58 4.42 -7.64
CA LEU A 139 -3.53 4.48 -8.65
C LEU A 139 -3.92 5.51 -9.71
N VAL A 140 -3.05 6.47 -9.99
CA VAL A 140 -3.27 7.58 -10.92
C VAL A 140 -2.01 7.86 -11.75
N ASP A 141 -2.16 8.62 -12.84
CA ASP A 141 -1.03 8.98 -13.69
C ASP A 141 -0.24 10.18 -13.13
N ALA A 142 -0.88 11.07 -12.37
CA ALA A 142 -0.25 12.25 -11.79
C ALA A 142 -0.86 12.65 -10.43
N GLU A 143 -0.07 13.36 -9.61
CA GLU A 143 -0.52 13.96 -8.34
C GLU A 143 -1.19 15.33 -8.56
N ASP A 144 -2.18 15.36 -9.43
CA ASP A 144 -2.98 16.56 -9.68
C ASP A 144 -4.13 16.73 -8.67
N THR A 145 -4.72 17.92 -8.65
CA THR A 145 -5.82 18.27 -7.77
C THR A 145 -7.05 17.38 -7.96
N ALA A 146 -7.36 16.98 -9.20
CA ALA A 146 -8.56 16.18 -9.50
C ALA A 146 -8.41 14.76 -8.94
N SER A 147 -7.24 14.15 -9.12
CA SER A 147 -6.86 12.84 -8.61
C SER A 147 -6.95 12.79 -7.08
N TRP A 148 -6.43 13.81 -6.39
CA TRP A 148 -6.56 13.92 -4.94
C TRP A 148 -7.99 14.15 -4.49
N LYS A 149 -8.77 15.02 -5.16
CA LYS A 149 -10.19 15.23 -4.85
C LYS A 149 -10.99 13.96 -4.99
N ALA A 150 -10.74 13.14 -6.01
CA ALA A 150 -11.40 11.86 -6.20
C ALA A 150 -11.19 10.94 -4.98
N LEU A 151 -9.93 10.75 -4.54
CA LEU A 151 -9.65 9.94 -3.35
C LEU A 151 -10.30 10.54 -2.08
N LEU A 152 -10.17 11.85 -1.85
CA LEU A 152 -10.74 12.48 -0.66
C LEU A 152 -12.28 12.43 -0.64
N MET A 153 -12.92 12.51 -1.80
CA MET A 153 -14.36 12.37 -1.95
C MET A 153 -14.83 10.95 -1.64
N GLU A 154 -14.12 9.92 -2.11
CA GLU A 154 -14.40 8.53 -1.75
C GLU A 154 -14.35 8.31 -0.24
N LEU A 155 -13.33 8.83 0.43
CA LEU A 155 -13.23 8.74 1.89
C LEU A 155 -14.39 9.44 2.60
N LYS A 156 -14.81 10.60 2.10
CA LYS A 156 -15.92 11.39 2.66
C LYS A 156 -17.26 10.68 2.49
N VAL A 157 -17.52 10.11 1.31
CA VAL A 157 -18.72 9.30 1.03
C VAL A 157 -18.77 8.07 1.94
N ARG A 158 -17.60 7.47 2.25
CA ARG A 158 -17.51 6.34 3.19
C ARG A 158 -17.66 6.71 4.66
N GLY A 159 -17.71 8.00 5.00
CA GLY A 159 -17.99 8.48 6.36
C GLY A 159 -16.91 9.35 6.99
N LEU A 160 -15.74 9.56 6.35
CA LEU A 160 -14.71 10.47 6.86
C LEU A 160 -15.11 11.94 6.63
N THR A 161 -15.96 12.48 7.50
CA THR A 161 -16.47 13.85 7.41
C THR A 161 -15.43 14.90 7.82
N GLY A 162 -14.44 14.52 8.63
CA GLY A 162 -13.38 15.37 9.15
C GLY A 162 -13.65 16.02 10.50
N LYS A 163 -14.83 15.81 11.11
CA LYS A 163 -15.22 16.48 12.37
C LYS A 163 -14.28 16.13 13.53
N HIS A 164 -13.80 14.88 13.57
CA HIS A 164 -12.91 14.38 14.61
C HIS A 164 -11.43 14.42 14.24
N LEU A 165 -11.10 14.86 13.02
CA LEU A 165 -9.70 15.05 12.64
C LEU A 165 -9.08 16.17 13.48
N ARG A 166 -7.87 15.93 13.97
CA ARG A 166 -7.07 16.93 14.70
C ARG A 166 -6.02 17.55 13.80
N LEU A 167 -5.52 16.76 12.84
CA LEU A 167 -4.47 17.17 11.93
C LEU A 167 -4.43 16.30 10.67
N ILE A 168 -4.30 16.95 9.52
CA ILE A 168 -3.95 16.32 8.25
C ILE A 168 -2.46 16.58 7.99
N THR A 169 -1.67 15.53 7.82
CA THR A 169 -0.24 15.61 7.53
C THR A 169 0.04 15.23 6.09
N VAL A 170 0.69 16.12 5.35
CA VAL A 170 0.96 15.95 3.92
C VAL A 170 2.41 16.20 3.59
N ASP A 171 2.93 15.57 2.55
CA ASP A 171 4.23 15.93 1.97
C ASP A 171 4.21 17.38 1.45
N GLY A 172 3.03 17.83 0.98
CA GLY A 172 2.52 19.12 0.50
C GLY A 172 2.78 19.38 -0.99
N CYS A 173 2.60 18.34 -1.80
CA CYS A 173 2.33 18.48 -3.21
C CYS A 173 1.26 19.58 -3.47
N PRO A 174 1.46 20.50 -4.43
CA PRO A 174 0.51 21.59 -4.69
C PRO A 174 -0.92 21.12 -5.02
N GLY A 175 -1.05 20.03 -5.81
CA GLY A 175 -2.36 19.45 -6.16
C GLY A 175 -3.13 18.97 -4.93
N LEU A 176 -2.43 18.30 -4.01
CA LEU A 176 -3.00 17.86 -2.73
C LEU A 176 -3.42 19.04 -1.85
N LEU A 177 -2.59 20.08 -1.75
CA LEU A 177 -2.93 21.27 -0.95
C LEU A 177 -4.15 22.01 -1.51
N ALA A 178 -4.29 22.08 -2.84
CA ALA A 178 -5.48 22.64 -3.48
C ALA A 178 -6.73 21.78 -3.16
N ALA A 179 -6.63 20.46 -3.31
CA ALA A 179 -7.73 19.54 -3.01
C ALA A 179 -8.21 19.63 -1.55
N LEU A 180 -7.27 19.75 -0.59
CA LEU A 180 -7.61 19.86 0.83
C LEU A 180 -8.35 21.15 1.18
N LYS A 181 -8.02 22.28 0.53
CA LYS A 181 -8.73 23.55 0.75
C LYS A 181 -10.22 23.44 0.39
N GLU A 182 -10.55 22.63 -0.61
CA GLU A 182 -11.94 22.42 -1.03
C GLU A 182 -12.64 21.34 -0.21
N MET A 183 -11.95 20.22 0.06
CA MET A 183 -12.58 19.04 0.68
C MET A 183 -12.67 19.13 2.21
N TYR A 184 -11.68 19.74 2.85
CA TYR A 184 -11.53 19.89 4.31
C TYR A 184 -11.08 21.32 4.68
N PRO A 185 -11.84 22.37 4.32
CA PRO A 185 -11.43 23.79 4.45
C PRO A 185 -11.10 24.22 5.88
N PHE A 186 -11.73 23.59 6.88
CA PHE A 186 -11.58 23.96 8.29
C PHE A 186 -10.54 23.11 9.04
N GLN A 187 -9.92 22.14 8.36
CA GLN A 187 -8.98 21.23 9.00
C GLN A 187 -7.57 21.81 9.06
N ARG A 188 -6.88 21.55 10.17
CA ARG A 188 -5.47 21.90 10.30
C ARG A 188 -4.64 21.00 9.39
N VAL A 189 -3.87 21.61 8.49
CA VAL A 189 -2.95 20.92 7.59
C VAL A 189 -1.51 21.25 7.99
N GLN A 190 -0.67 20.22 8.13
CA GLN A 190 0.74 20.35 8.44
C GLN A 190 1.61 19.62 7.40
N ARG A 191 2.76 20.21 7.10
CA ARG A 191 3.80 19.55 6.30
C ARG A 191 4.48 18.46 7.11
N CYS A 192 4.62 17.28 6.52
CA CYS A 192 5.23 16.11 7.11
C CYS A 192 6.70 16.39 7.46
N LEU A 193 7.01 16.30 8.77
CA LEU A 193 8.38 16.53 9.25
C LEU A 193 9.36 15.50 8.67
N ALA A 194 8.95 14.24 8.51
CA ALA A 194 9.81 13.21 7.91
C ALA A 194 10.21 13.58 6.47
N HIS A 195 9.27 14.06 5.66
CA HIS A 195 9.55 14.56 4.31
C HIS A 195 10.45 15.80 4.34
N ARG A 196 10.18 16.77 5.22
CA ARG A 196 11.02 17.97 5.34
C ARG A 196 12.46 17.62 5.73
N LEU A 197 12.64 16.73 6.69
CA LEU A 197 13.95 16.26 7.12
C LEU A 197 14.67 15.48 6.01
N ARG A 198 13.98 14.62 5.25
CA ARG A 198 14.54 13.94 4.08
C ARG A 198 15.00 14.93 3.00
N ASN A 199 14.20 15.97 2.71
CA ASN A 199 14.56 16.99 1.74
C ASN A 199 15.83 17.76 2.12
N VAL A 200 16.06 17.99 3.42
CA VAL A 200 17.31 18.55 3.91
C VAL A 200 18.46 17.59 3.66
N VAL A 201 18.33 16.32 4.07
CA VAL A 201 19.39 15.29 3.92
C VAL A 201 19.86 15.14 2.48
N VAL A 202 18.95 15.16 1.50
CA VAL A 202 19.29 15.03 0.07
C VAL A 202 20.20 16.15 -0.44
N LYS A 203 20.26 17.29 0.26
CA LYS A 203 21.13 18.43 -0.10
C LYS A 203 22.48 18.43 0.61
N LEU A 204 22.72 17.48 1.52
CA LEU A 204 23.93 17.43 2.35
C LEU A 204 24.94 16.42 1.82
N LYS A 205 26.22 16.70 2.05
CA LYS A 205 27.28 15.67 1.90
C LYS A 205 27.17 14.66 3.04
N ARG A 206 27.55 13.42 2.80
CA ARG A 206 27.40 12.29 3.75
C ARG A 206 27.96 12.59 5.16
N HIS A 207 29.12 13.25 5.25
CA HIS A 207 29.74 13.60 6.54
C HIS A 207 28.98 14.71 7.30
N GLN A 208 28.20 15.55 6.61
CA GLN A 208 27.41 16.63 7.21
C GLN A 208 26.06 16.13 7.76
N CYS A 209 25.52 15.03 7.22
CA CYS A 209 24.19 14.53 7.57
C CYS A 209 24.01 14.32 9.08
N GLY A 210 24.98 13.74 9.78
CA GLY A 210 24.87 13.51 11.23
C GLY A 210 24.73 14.81 12.03
N PRO A 211 25.73 15.70 11.98
CA PRO A 211 25.71 16.97 12.72
C PRO A 211 24.51 17.87 12.38
N VAL A 212 24.24 18.08 11.08
CA VAL A 212 23.16 18.95 10.62
C VAL A 212 21.80 18.46 11.11
N MET A 213 21.55 17.15 11.02
CA MET A 213 20.25 16.57 11.39
C MET A 213 20.04 16.50 12.89
N ALA A 214 21.10 16.32 13.68
CA ALA A 214 21.02 16.37 15.14
C ALA A 214 20.51 17.75 15.61
N GLU A 215 21.04 18.83 15.04
CA GLU A 215 20.60 20.19 15.36
C GLU A 215 19.22 20.53 14.76
N CYS A 216 18.96 20.11 13.52
CA CYS A 216 17.66 20.32 12.87
C CYS A 216 16.52 19.69 13.70
N LYS A 217 16.72 18.49 14.25
CA LYS A 217 15.75 17.84 15.14
C LYS A 217 15.48 18.65 16.41
N ARG A 218 16.49 19.34 16.96
CA ARG A 218 16.32 20.22 18.15
C ARG A 218 15.44 21.44 17.87
N VAL A 219 15.35 21.89 16.62
CA VAL A 219 14.42 22.96 16.22
C VAL A 219 12.98 22.51 16.45
N PHE A 220 12.63 21.29 16.01
CA PHE A 220 11.28 20.74 16.14
C PHE A 220 10.96 20.27 17.57
N ALA A 221 11.96 19.92 18.37
CA ALA A 221 11.82 19.57 19.78
C ALA A 221 11.83 20.80 20.72
N ALA A 222 11.73 22.02 20.19
CA ALA A 222 11.69 23.22 21.02
C ALA A 222 10.39 23.31 21.83
N PRO A 223 10.44 23.83 23.08
CA PRO A 223 9.27 23.92 23.96
C PRO A 223 8.25 24.97 23.50
N SER A 224 8.64 25.88 22.59
CA SER A 224 7.77 26.93 22.08
C SER A 224 8.11 27.30 20.64
N LYS A 225 7.16 27.95 19.95
CA LYS A 225 7.37 28.46 18.58
C LYS A 225 8.46 29.54 18.53
N SER A 226 8.56 30.40 19.54
CA SER A 226 9.60 31.44 19.62
C SER A 226 10.99 30.83 19.76
N GLU A 227 11.13 29.81 20.61
CA GLU A 227 12.38 29.09 20.78
C GLU A 227 12.73 28.26 19.54
N ALA A 228 11.74 27.64 18.89
CA ALA A 228 11.93 26.96 17.61
C ALA A 228 12.48 27.93 16.54
N ALA A 229 11.90 29.13 16.43
CA ALA A 229 12.35 30.16 15.49
C ALA A 229 13.77 30.67 15.80
N ARG A 230 14.11 30.81 17.09
CA ARG A 230 15.48 31.16 17.52
C ARG A 230 16.47 30.06 17.12
N ARG A 231 16.20 28.80 17.47
CA ARG A 231 17.04 27.65 17.09
C ARG A 231 17.17 27.51 15.58
N PHE A 232 16.09 27.74 14.83
CA PHE A 232 16.10 27.71 13.37
C PHE A 232 17.02 28.79 12.80
N ARG A 233 16.96 30.03 13.28
CA ARG A 233 17.87 31.10 12.83
C ARG A 233 19.34 30.77 13.06
N VAL A 234 19.67 30.25 14.25
CA VAL A 234 21.04 29.80 14.57
C VAL A 234 21.47 28.65 13.66
N TRP A 235 20.58 27.67 13.45
CA TRP A 235 20.83 26.54 12.56
C TRP A 235 21.08 26.98 11.11
N VAL A 236 20.28 27.92 10.60
CA VAL A 236 20.50 28.51 9.26
C VAL A 236 21.84 29.21 9.20
N GLN A 237 22.17 30.10 10.14
CA GLN A 237 23.47 30.82 10.14
C GLN A 237 24.68 29.88 10.12
N ARG A 238 24.59 28.73 10.80
CA ARG A 238 25.68 27.76 10.88
C ARG A 238 25.85 26.92 9.62
N TRP A 239 24.75 26.56 8.96
CA TRP A 239 24.74 25.56 7.90
C TRP A 239 24.36 26.11 6.53
N GLN A 240 24.00 27.39 6.44
CA GLN A 240 23.80 28.08 5.17
C GLN A 240 25.15 28.22 4.48
N VAL A 241 25.32 27.48 3.40
CA VAL A 241 26.45 27.62 2.50
C VAL A 241 26.13 28.83 1.61
N GLU A 242 27.02 29.82 1.54
CA GLU A 242 26.93 30.85 0.51
C GLU A 242 27.01 30.17 -0.86
N ALA A 243 26.07 30.51 -1.74
CA ALA A 243 25.90 29.88 -3.04
C ALA A 243 27.04 30.22 -3.99
#